data_AF-A0A852I8Y9-F1
#
_entry.id   AF-A0A852I8Y9-F1
#
_cell.length_a   1.000
_cell.length_b   1.000
_cell.length_c   1.000
_cell.angle_alpha   90.00
_cell.angle_beta   90.00
_cell.angle_gamma   90.00
#
_symmetry.space_group_name_H-M   'P 1'
#
loop_
_entity.id
_entity.type
_entity.pdbx_description
1 polymer ?
#
loop_
_entity_poly.entity_id
_entity_poly.type
_entity_poly.pdbx_seq_one_letter_code
_entity_poly.pdbx_strand_id
1 'polypeptide(L)'
;GFDWNLVFKWDYMTPEQRRARQGNPVAPIKTPMIAGGLFVMDKSYFEELGKYDMMMDVWGGENLEISFRVWQCGGSLEIIPCSRVGHVFRKQHPYTFPGGSGTVFARNTRRAAEVWMDEYKNFYYAAVPSARNVPYGNIQSRMELRKRLSCKPFKWYLENVYPELRVPDHQDIAFGALQQGTNCLDTLGHFADGVVGVYECHNAGGNQEWALTKDKSVKHMDLCLTVVDRAPGSLIKLQGCRENDSRQKWEQIESNSKLRHVGSNLCLDSRNAKNGGLTVEICNPSLSQQWKFTLNLQQ
;
A
#
# COMPACT_ATOMS: atom_id res chain seq x y z
N GLY A 1 -1.65 -1.24 10.45
CA GLY A 1 -2.29 -0.14 9.72
C GLY A 1 -2.91 -0.68 8.45
N PHE A 2 -2.53 -0.14 7.30
CA PHE A 2 -3.05 -0.51 5.97
C PHE A 2 -2.10 -0.08 4.86
N ASP A 3 -2.25 -0.70 3.69
CA ASP A 3 -1.68 -0.20 2.43
C ASP A 3 -2.74 0.55 1.64
N TRP A 4 -2.35 1.19 0.53
CA TRP A 4 -3.28 1.96 -0.31
C TRP A 4 -4.43 1.14 -0.91
N ASN A 5 -4.41 -0.19 -0.88
CA ASN A 5 -5.58 -1.01 -1.20
C ASN A 5 -6.68 -0.99 -0.11
N LEU A 6 -6.43 -0.30 1.00
CA LEU A 6 -7.28 -0.13 2.18
C LEU A 6 -7.68 -1.44 2.86
N VAL A 7 -6.83 -2.46 2.76
CA VAL A 7 -6.97 -3.68 3.54
C VAL A 7 -6.18 -3.54 4.84
N PHE A 8 -6.80 -3.92 5.96
CA PHE A 8 -6.13 -3.93 7.26
C PHE A 8 -4.91 -4.87 7.25
N LYS A 9 -3.80 -4.41 7.83
CA LYS A 9 -2.61 -5.22 8.10
C LYS A 9 -2.02 -4.94 9.47
N TRP A 10 -1.19 -5.88 9.92
CA TRP A 10 -0.34 -5.69 11.09
C TRP A 10 1.01 -5.13 10.66
N ASP A 11 1.37 -3.97 11.20
CA ASP A 11 2.70 -3.39 10.98
C ASP A 11 3.60 -3.70 12.16
N TYR A 12 4.87 -3.90 11.87
CA TYR A 12 5.90 -3.88 12.90
C TYR A 12 6.14 -2.44 13.35
N MET A 13 6.25 -2.25 14.67
CA MET A 13 6.70 -0.97 15.22
C MET A 13 8.10 -0.63 14.73
N THR A 14 8.33 0.66 14.50
CA THR A 14 9.66 1.18 14.15
C THR A 14 10.69 0.89 15.27
N PRO A 15 11.99 0.90 14.97
CA PRO A 15 13.02 0.79 16.01
C PRO A 15 12.83 1.80 17.15
N GLU A 16 12.44 3.03 16.83
CA GLU A 16 12.20 4.12 17.79
C GLU A 16 11.01 3.81 18.71
N GLN A 17 9.88 3.38 18.13
CA GLN A 17 8.69 2.98 18.88
C GLN A 17 8.98 1.79 19.80
N ARG A 18 9.75 0.79 19.33
CA ARG A 18 10.15 -0.36 20.15
C ARG A 18 11.04 0.04 21.32
N ARG A 19 12.04 0.91 21.08
CA ARG A 19 12.93 1.42 22.14
C ARG A 19 12.16 2.23 23.19
N ALA A 20 11.28 3.13 22.76
CA ALA A 20 10.48 3.97 23.67
C ALA A 20 9.62 3.15 24.64
N ARG A 21 9.24 1.92 24.25
CA ARG A 21 8.41 1.02 25.06
C ARG A 21 9.19 0.14 26.03
N GLN A 22 10.51 0.04 25.91
CA GLN A 22 11.31 -0.85 26.77
C GLN A 22 11.17 -0.51 28.26
N GLY A 23 11.09 0.78 28.60
CA GLY A 23 10.90 1.22 29.98
C GLY A 23 9.52 0.95 30.57
N ASN A 24 8.50 0.76 29.73
CA ASN A 24 7.14 0.43 30.17
C ASN A 24 6.40 -0.38 29.07
N PRO A 25 6.59 -1.72 29.03
CA PRO A 25 6.04 -2.55 27.97
C PRO A 25 4.51 -2.68 28.04
N VAL A 26 3.88 -2.28 29.14
CA VAL A 26 2.42 -2.33 29.34
C VAL A 26 1.72 -1.00 29.06
N ALA A 27 2.47 0.06 28.73
CA ALA A 27 1.90 1.34 28.34
C ALA A 27 0.96 1.20 27.12
N PRO A 28 -0.16 1.95 27.07
CA PRO A 28 -1.02 2.03 25.89
C PRO A 28 -0.23 2.37 24.61
N ILE A 29 -0.65 1.77 23.50
CA ILE A 29 -0.03 1.96 22.19
C ILE A 29 -1.03 2.71 21.31
N LYS A 30 -0.71 3.94 20.90
CA LYS A 30 -1.49 4.61 19.85
C LYS A 30 -1.38 3.80 18.54
N THR A 31 -2.52 3.53 17.92
CA THR A 31 -2.58 2.80 16.64
C THR A 31 -3.28 3.65 15.58
N PRO A 32 -2.77 3.70 14.34
CA PRO A 32 -3.42 4.45 13.27
C PRO A 32 -4.78 3.85 12.89
N MET A 33 -4.94 2.53 13.09
CA MET A 33 -6.15 1.80 12.76
C MET A 33 -6.37 0.61 13.68
N ILE A 34 -7.63 0.36 14.03
CA ILE A 34 -8.06 -0.87 14.70
C ILE A 34 -8.50 -1.92 13.68
N ALA A 35 -8.45 -3.20 14.09
CA ALA A 35 -9.01 -4.30 13.29
C ALA A 35 -10.55 -4.22 13.16
N GLY A 36 -11.23 -3.50 14.07
CA GLY A 36 -12.67 -3.21 14.02
C GLY A 36 -13.54 -4.10 14.89
N GLY A 37 -13.24 -5.40 14.98
CA GLY A 37 -14.11 -6.37 15.68
C GLY A 37 -14.13 -6.27 17.21
N LEU A 38 -13.10 -5.69 17.82
CA LEU A 38 -12.95 -5.63 19.28
C LEU A 38 -12.42 -4.25 19.69
N PHE A 39 -13.25 -3.46 20.36
CA PHE A 39 -12.86 -2.18 20.95
C PHE A 39 -13.86 -1.81 22.05
N VAL A 40 -13.48 -0.84 22.89
CA VAL A 40 -14.35 -0.23 23.90
C VAL A 40 -14.40 1.27 23.61
N MET A 41 -15.59 1.85 23.69
CA MET A 41 -15.81 3.26 23.40
C MET A 41 -16.90 3.80 24.31
N ASP A 42 -16.76 5.04 24.78
CA ASP A 42 -17.83 5.73 25.49
C ASP A 42 -19.08 5.82 24.59
N LYS A 43 -20.25 5.53 25.18
CA LYS A 43 -21.51 5.47 24.43
C LYS A 43 -21.88 6.84 23.86
N SER A 44 -21.78 7.89 24.68
CA SER A 44 -22.14 9.25 24.27
C SER A 44 -21.21 9.75 23.18
N TYR A 45 -19.90 9.47 23.29
CA TYR A 45 -18.93 9.79 22.26
C TYR A 45 -19.17 9.03 20.95
N PHE A 46 -19.55 7.75 21.02
CA PHE A 46 -19.93 6.97 19.83
C PHE A 46 -21.16 7.56 19.12
N GLU A 47 -22.16 8.01 19.89
CA GLU A 47 -23.36 8.66 19.36
C GLU A 47 -23.04 10.03 18.75
N GLU A 48 -22.23 10.85 19.43
CA GLU A 48 -21.79 12.17 18.99
C GLU A 48 -20.98 12.10 17.69
N LEU A 49 -20.04 11.16 17.62
CA LEU A 49 -19.27 10.90 16.39
C LEU A 49 -20.13 10.34 15.26
N GLY A 50 -21.42 10.06 15.47
CA GLY A 50 -22.34 9.67 14.41
C GLY A 50 -22.41 8.17 14.14
N LYS A 51 -22.17 7.34 15.16
CA LYS A 51 -22.29 5.87 15.15
C LYS A 51 -21.46 5.24 14.02
N TYR A 52 -21.95 4.18 13.37
CA TYR A 52 -21.44 3.69 12.10
C TYR A 52 -22.21 4.32 10.93
N ASP A 53 -21.61 4.29 9.74
CA ASP A 53 -22.32 4.58 8.51
C ASP A 53 -23.32 3.46 8.20
N MET A 54 -24.61 3.75 8.45
CA MET A 54 -25.71 2.80 8.34
C MET A 54 -25.99 2.32 6.90
N MET A 55 -25.33 2.89 5.89
CA MET A 55 -25.42 2.45 4.50
C MET A 55 -24.25 1.54 4.07
N MET A 56 -23.37 1.16 4.99
CA MET A 56 -22.42 0.07 4.78
C MET A 56 -23.14 -1.28 4.86
N ASP A 57 -22.74 -2.20 3.99
CA ASP A 57 -23.40 -3.49 3.83
C ASP A 57 -22.54 -4.63 4.41
N VAL A 58 -23.17 -5.53 5.16
CA VAL A 58 -22.65 -6.81 5.65
C VAL A 58 -21.33 -6.74 6.44
N TRP A 59 -20.19 -6.61 5.76
CA TRP A 59 -18.87 -6.71 6.38
C TRP A 59 -17.79 -5.99 5.56
N GLY A 60 -16.88 -5.32 6.26
CA GLY A 60 -15.65 -4.77 5.73
C GLY A 60 -15.73 -3.27 5.48
N GLY A 61 -14.65 -2.56 5.80
CA GLY A 61 -14.50 -1.12 5.59
C GLY A 61 -15.00 -0.25 6.74
N GLU A 62 -15.79 -0.79 7.67
CA GLU A 62 -16.26 -0.06 8.85
C GLU A 62 -15.11 0.28 9.80
N ASN A 63 -14.10 -0.58 9.88
CA ASN A 63 -12.89 -0.38 10.67
C ASN A 63 -12.03 0.77 10.14
N LEU A 64 -11.98 0.96 8.81
CA LEU A 64 -11.33 2.12 8.18
C LEU A 64 -12.07 3.39 8.54
N GLU A 65 -13.38 3.41 8.29
CA GLU A 65 -14.24 4.59 8.45
C GLU A 65 -14.20 5.12 9.88
N ILE A 66 -14.40 4.25 10.87
CA ILE A 66 -14.37 4.68 12.27
C ILE A 66 -12.95 5.08 12.71
N SER A 67 -11.91 4.42 12.21
CA SER A 67 -10.53 4.77 12.58
C SER A 67 -10.15 6.16 12.07
N PHE A 68 -10.46 6.43 10.80
CA PHE A 68 -10.23 7.74 10.18
C PHE A 68 -11.04 8.84 10.87
N ARG A 69 -12.32 8.58 11.12
CA ARG A 69 -13.21 9.53 11.78
C ARG A 69 -12.75 9.86 13.20
N VAL A 70 -12.47 8.86 14.04
CA VAL A 70 -12.03 9.10 15.42
C VAL A 70 -10.78 9.98 15.45
N TRP A 71 -9.75 9.65 14.67
CA TRP A 71 -8.51 10.43 14.64
C TRP A 71 -8.70 11.84 14.07
N GLN A 72 -9.35 11.97 12.91
CA GLN A 72 -9.52 13.27 12.26
C GLN A 72 -10.45 14.19 13.05
N CYS A 73 -11.40 13.66 13.81
CA CYS A 73 -12.37 14.44 14.59
C CYS A 73 -11.99 14.59 16.07
N GLY A 74 -10.70 14.43 16.41
CA GLY A 74 -10.15 14.84 17.71
C GLY A 74 -10.01 13.75 18.77
N GLY A 75 -10.39 12.50 18.47
CA GLY A 75 -10.16 11.34 19.33
C GLY A 75 -8.80 10.68 19.10
N SER A 76 -8.64 9.48 19.65
CA SER A 76 -7.48 8.62 19.42
C SER A 76 -7.86 7.14 19.53
N LEU A 77 -7.01 6.27 19.01
CA LEU A 77 -7.18 4.83 19.07
C LEU A 77 -5.97 4.20 19.77
N GLU A 78 -6.22 3.26 20.68
CA GLU A 78 -5.18 2.64 21.48
C GLU A 78 -5.33 1.11 21.53
N ILE A 79 -4.18 0.42 21.55
CA ILE A 79 -4.06 -0.99 21.91
C ILE A 79 -3.56 -1.05 23.34
N ILE A 80 -4.28 -1.76 24.21
CA ILE A 80 -3.98 -1.84 25.65
C ILE A 80 -3.32 -3.20 25.97
N PRO A 81 -2.00 -3.27 26.23
CA PRO A 81 -1.31 -4.55 26.38
C PRO A 81 -1.80 -5.44 27.54
N CYS A 82 -2.35 -4.83 28.59
CA CYS A 82 -2.92 -5.54 29.75
C CYS A 82 -4.31 -6.14 29.47
N SER A 83 -5.04 -5.66 28.45
CA SER A 83 -6.33 -6.21 28.06
C SER A 83 -6.12 -7.28 26.99
N ARG A 84 -6.47 -8.53 27.30
CA ARG A 84 -6.23 -9.67 26.40
C ARG A 84 -7.55 -10.36 26.08
N VAL A 85 -7.87 -10.41 24.79
CA VAL A 85 -9.05 -11.11 24.26
C VAL A 85 -8.60 -12.00 23.11
N GLY A 86 -8.94 -13.29 23.17
CA GLY A 86 -8.68 -14.22 22.09
C GLY A 86 -9.67 -14.04 20.93
N HIS A 87 -9.18 -14.09 19.70
CA HIS A 87 -10.01 -14.08 18.50
C HIS A 87 -9.57 -15.21 17.56
N VAL A 88 -10.53 -16.00 17.07
CA VAL A 88 -10.25 -17.09 16.12
C VAL A 88 -10.13 -16.51 14.72
N PHE A 89 -8.90 -16.33 14.24
CA PHE A 89 -8.65 -15.91 12.86
C PHE A 89 -9.11 -16.98 11.88
N ARG A 90 -9.85 -16.57 10.84
CA ARG A 90 -10.36 -17.44 9.79
C ARG A 90 -9.80 -16.98 8.45
N LYS A 91 -9.56 -17.93 7.54
CA LYS A 91 -9.10 -17.62 6.17
C LYS A 91 -10.26 -17.21 5.24
N GLN A 92 -11.50 -17.57 5.58
CA GLN A 92 -12.68 -17.33 4.77
C GLN A 92 -13.87 -16.91 5.65
N HIS A 93 -14.73 -16.05 5.11
CA HIS A 93 -15.97 -15.64 5.77
C HIS A 93 -17.04 -16.74 5.60
N PRO A 94 -17.78 -17.10 6.66
CA PRO A 94 -18.84 -18.10 6.59
C PRO A 94 -20.19 -17.53 6.09
N TYR A 95 -20.24 -16.26 5.65
CA TYR A 95 -21.47 -15.56 5.29
C TYR A 95 -21.61 -15.38 3.78
N THR A 96 -22.86 -15.29 3.32
CA THR A 96 -23.20 -14.99 1.93
C THR A 96 -23.19 -13.48 1.69
N PHE A 97 -22.57 -13.03 0.60
CA PHE A 97 -22.51 -11.63 0.20
C PHE A 97 -23.37 -11.41 -1.05
N PRO A 98 -24.46 -10.62 -0.98
CA PRO A 98 -25.21 -10.25 -2.17
C PRO A 98 -24.29 -9.45 -3.12
N GLY A 99 -24.09 -9.95 -4.35
CA GLY A 99 -23.16 -9.34 -5.31
C GLY A 99 -21.67 -9.70 -5.13
N GLY A 100 -21.36 -10.61 -4.20
CA GLY A 100 -20.00 -11.09 -3.94
C GLY A 100 -19.23 -10.22 -2.93
N SER A 101 -18.34 -10.87 -2.15
CA SER A 101 -17.59 -10.22 -1.06
C SER A 101 -16.72 -9.06 -1.56
N GLY A 102 -16.11 -9.19 -2.74
CA GLY A 102 -15.28 -8.14 -3.33
C GLY A 102 -16.06 -6.86 -3.64
N THR A 103 -17.28 -6.98 -4.19
CA THR A 103 -18.12 -5.82 -4.53
C THR A 103 -18.61 -5.11 -3.28
N VAL A 104 -19.06 -5.87 -2.27
CA VAL A 104 -19.51 -5.33 -0.97
C VAL A 104 -18.36 -4.62 -0.25
N PHE A 105 -17.18 -5.26 -0.19
CA PHE A 105 -15.99 -4.67 0.41
C PHE A 105 -15.58 -3.38 -0.32
N ALA A 106 -15.55 -3.39 -1.65
CA ALA A 106 -15.22 -2.21 -2.44
C ALA A 106 -16.23 -1.07 -2.21
N ARG A 107 -17.53 -1.38 -2.16
CA ARG A 107 -18.59 -0.41 -1.85
C ARG A 107 -18.36 0.28 -0.50
N ASN A 108 -18.19 -0.48 0.58
CA ASN A 108 -17.99 0.08 1.91
C ASN A 108 -16.67 0.86 2.01
N THR A 109 -15.60 0.33 1.43
CA THR A 109 -14.29 0.97 1.37
C THR A 109 -14.36 2.30 0.61
N ARG A 110 -15.10 2.37 -0.49
CA ARG A 110 -15.36 3.62 -1.21
C ARG A 110 -16.11 4.65 -0.36
N ARG A 111 -17.13 4.23 0.40
CA ARG A 111 -17.85 5.15 1.29
C ARG A 111 -16.90 5.77 2.32
N ALA A 112 -15.97 4.98 2.87
CA ALA A 112 -14.94 5.50 3.75
C ALA A 112 -13.97 6.45 3.02
N ALA A 113 -13.44 6.04 1.87
CA ALA A 113 -12.45 6.81 1.11
C ALA A 113 -13.01 8.16 0.61
N GLU A 114 -14.21 8.16 0.03
CA GLU A 114 -14.85 9.36 -0.52
C GLU A 114 -15.19 10.41 0.55
N VAL A 115 -15.48 9.99 1.79
CA VAL A 115 -15.80 10.90 2.88
C VAL A 115 -14.53 11.39 3.60
N TRP A 116 -13.55 10.51 3.81
CA TRP A 116 -12.48 10.74 4.80
C TRP A 116 -11.08 10.93 4.22
N MET A 117 -10.82 10.59 2.95
CA MET A 117 -9.45 10.57 2.42
C MET A 117 -9.08 11.76 1.53
N ASP A 118 -9.99 12.71 1.29
CA ASP A 118 -9.74 13.86 0.41
C ASP A 118 -9.19 13.39 -0.96
N GLU A 119 -8.15 14.04 -1.48
CA GLU A 119 -7.50 13.64 -2.75
C GLU A 119 -6.70 12.34 -2.66
N TYR A 120 -6.37 11.85 -1.45
CA TYR A 120 -5.59 10.62 -1.27
C TYR A 120 -6.38 9.36 -1.64
N LYS A 121 -7.71 9.46 -1.79
CA LYS A 121 -8.54 8.38 -2.36
C LYS A 121 -8.07 7.96 -3.76
N ASN A 122 -7.40 8.84 -4.49
CA ASN A 122 -6.86 8.53 -5.82
C ASN A 122 -5.77 7.44 -5.75
N PHE A 123 -5.00 7.37 -4.66
CA PHE A 123 -4.04 6.27 -4.43
C PHE A 123 -4.76 4.94 -4.17
N TYR A 124 -5.90 4.96 -3.49
CA TYR A 124 -6.75 3.77 -3.37
C TYR A 124 -7.27 3.30 -4.72
N TYR A 125 -7.76 4.22 -5.56
CA TYR A 125 -8.21 3.86 -6.89
C TYR A 125 -7.09 3.43 -7.82
N ALA A 126 -5.85 3.89 -7.61
CA ALA A 126 -4.67 3.38 -8.30
C ALA A 126 -4.31 1.94 -7.88
N ALA A 127 -4.47 1.62 -6.59
CA ALA A 127 -4.24 0.27 -6.05
C ALA A 127 -5.37 -0.71 -6.42
N VAL A 128 -6.62 -0.23 -6.47
CA VAL A 128 -7.82 -1.03 -6.75
C VAL A 128 -8.65 -0.37 -7.88
N PRO A 129 -8.19 -0.40 -9.14
CA PRO A 129 -8.87 0.31 -10.24
C PRO A 129 -10.32 -0.14 -10.46
N SER A 130 -10.62 -1.42 -10.23
CA SER A 130 -11.97 -1.98 -10.34
C SER A 130 -12.98 -1.31 -9.41
N ALA A 131 -12.53 -0.75 -8.27
CA ALA A 131 -13.42 -0.06 -7.33
C ALA A 131 -14.06 1.19 -7.94
N ARG A 132 -13.42 1.89 -8.90
CA ARG A 132 -13.98 3.11 -9.52
C ARG A 132 -15.39 2.91 -10.08
N ASN A 133 -15.70 1.71 -10.54
CA ASN A 133 -16.96 1.37 -11.17
C ASN A 133 -18.03 0.84 -10.19
N VAL A 134 -17.71 0.68 -8.90
CA VAL A 134 -18.62 0.09 -7.90
C VAL A 134 -19.53 1.17 -7.29
N PRO A 135 -20.87 1.11 -7.46
CA PRO A 135 -21.77 2.10 -6.87
C PRO A 135 -21.74 2.08 -5.34
N TYR A 136 -21.46 3.22 -4.72
CA TYR A 136 -21.33 3.35 -3.25
C TYR A 136 -22.49 4.08 -2.57
N GLY A 137 -23.49 4.53 -3.34
CA GLY A 137 -24.68 5.21 -2.84
C GLY A 137 -24.41 6.65 -2.36
N ASN A 138 -25.43 7.26 -1.74
CA ASN A 138 -25.34 8.63 -1.23
C ASN A 138 -24.45 8.69 0.03
N ILE A 139 -23.57 9.69 0.13
CA ILE A 139 -22.67 9.93 1.27
C ILE A 139 -22.84 11.31 1.92
N GLN A 140 -23.86 12.08 1.51
CA GLN A 140 -24.07 13.47 1.89
C GLN A 140 -24.17 13.63 3.42
N SER A 141 -24.92 12.74 4.08
CA SER A 141 -25.07 12.77 5.55
C SER A 141 -23.77 12.50 6.31
N ARG A 142 -22.78 11.84 5.68
CA ARG A 142 -21.44 11.60 6.25
C ARG A 142 -20.51 12.78 5.99
N MET A 143 -20.60 13.40 4.82
CA MET A 143 -19.87 14.64 4.53
C MET A 143 -20.32 15.80 5.44
N GLU A 144 -21.63 15.94 5.67
CA GLU A 144 -22.19 16.93 6.59
C GLU A 144 -21.76 16.67 8.04
N LEU A 145 -21.73 15.40 8.46
CA LEU A 145 -21.20 15.01 9.77
C LEU A 145 -19.74 15.44 9.93
N ARG A 146 -18.88 15.14 8.94
CA ARG A 146 -17.47 15.53 8.94
C ARG A 146 -17.30 17.05 9.07
N LYS A 147 -18.13 17.82 8.34
CA LYS A 147 -18.14 19.29 8.43
C LYS A 147 -18.57 19.77 9.82
N ARG A 148 -19.66 19.21 10.37
CA ARG A 148 -20.22 19.58 11.68
C ARG A 148 -19.21 19.34 12.82
N LEU A 149 -18.48 18.24 12.75
CA LEU A 149 -17.45 17.89 13.74
C LEU A 149 -16.13 18.65 13.54
N SER A 150 -16.02 19.49 12.51
CA SER A 150 -14.81 20.26 12.18
C SER A 150 -13.54 19.38 12.13
N CYS A 151 -13.68 18.21 11.51
CA CYS A 151 -12.60 17.25 11.45
C CYS A 151 -11.43 17.75 10.59
N LYS A 152 -10.23 17.34 10.96
CA LYS A 152 -8.98 17.65 10.25
C LYS A 152 -8.94 16.96 8.88
N PRO A 153 -8.15 17.49 7.93
CA PRO A 153 -7.97 16.86 6.62
C PRO A 153 -7.18 15.55 6.71
N PHE A 154 -7.28 14.69 5.70
CA PHE A 154 -6.57 13.40 5.68
C PHE A 154 -5.05 13.57 5.61
N LYS A 155 -4.57 14.67 5.01
CA LYS A 155 -3.15 15.05 5.07
C LYS A 155 -2.65 15.13 6.52
N TRP A 156 -3.42 15.72 7.43
CA TRP A 156 -3.07 15.80 8.84
C TRP A 156 -3.00 14.39 9.46
N TYR A 157 -3.92 13.50 9.11
CA TYR A 157 -3.88 12.10 9.58
C TYR A 157 -2.59 11.40 9.15
N LEU A 158 -2.20 11.54 7.88
CA LEU A 158 -0.94 10.95 7.38
C LEU A 158 0.28 11.52 8.09
N GLU A 159 0.34 12.84 8.28
CA GLU A 159 1.50 13.49 8.91
C GLU A 159 1.61 13.26 10.43
N ASN A 160 0.48 13.08 11.13
CA ASN A 160 0.44 13.10 12.60
C ASN A 160 0.05 11.77 13.25
N VAL A 161 -0.63 10.90 12.50
CA VAL A 161 -1.17 9.63 13.02
C VAL A 161 -0.52 8.43 12.37
N TYR A 162 -0.26 8.48 11.05
CA TYR A 162 0.35 7.37 10.33
C TYR A 162 1.49 7.80 9.38
N PRO A 163 2.55 8.44 9.89
CA PRO A 163 3.65 8.94 9.08
C PRO A 163 4.48 7.83 8.41
N GLU A 164 4.36 6.59 8.88
CA GLU A 164 5.04 5.45 8.30
C GLU A 164 4.39 4.97 7.00
N LEU A 165 3.14 5.37 6.70
CA LEU A 165 2.50 5.05 5.42
C LEU A 165 3.14 5.90 4.31
N ARG A 166 3.95 5.25 3.47
CA ARG A 166 4.60 5.89 2.33
C ARG A 166 3.56 6.40 1.32
N VAL A 167 3.55 7.72 1.14
CA VAL A 167 2.75 8.41 0.13
C VAL A 167 3.58 8.47 -1.16
N PRO A 168 3.05 8.00 -2.31
CA PRO A 168 3.73 8.15 -3.60
C PRO A 168 3.95 9.63 -3.94
N ASP A 169 5.02 9.93 -4.69
CA ASP A 169 5.19 11.29 -5.22
C ASP A 169 4.10 11.57 -6.26
N HIS A 170 3.62 12.82 -6.32
CA HIS A 170 2.63 13.25 -7.32
C HIS A 170 3.12 13.05 -8.76
N GLN A 171 4.43 12.95 -8.99
CA GLN A 171 5.02 12.73 -10.30
C GLN A 171 5.34 11.26 -10.59
N ASP A 172 5.15 10.34 -9.65
CA ASP A 172 5.39 8.92 -9.90
C ASP A 172 4.39 8.37 -10.92
N ILE A 173 4.86 7.51 -11.82
CA ILE A 173 4.06 6.79 -12.81
C ILE A 173 3.41 5.56 -12.14
N ALA A 174 4.17 4.87 -11.29
CA ALA A 174 3.72 3.70 -10.54
C ALA A 174 4.48 3.57 -9.21
N PHE A 175 3.90 2.87 -8.23
CA PHE A 175 4.43 2.80 -6.88
C PHE A 175 4.11 1.46 -6.17
N GLY A 176 4.93 1.13 -5.16
CA GLY A 176 4.72 0.03 -4.23
C GLY A 176 5.58 -1.17 -4.57
N ALA A 177 5.02 -2.38 -4.54
CA ALA A 177 5.78 -3.58 -4.88
C ALA A 177 5.73 -3.87 -6.39
N LEU A 178 6.84 -4.33 -6.97
CA LEU A 178 6.89 -4.84 -8.34
C LEU A 178 6.76 -6.36 -8.30
N GLN A 179 5.57 -6.86 -8.62
CA GLN A 179 5.16 -8.25 -8.40
C GLN A 179 5.35 -9.14 -9.63
N GLN A 180 5.73 -10.39 -9.38
CA GLN A 180 5.73 -11.50 -10.32
C GLN A 180 5.18 -12.75 -9.62
N GLY A 181 3.90 -13.08 -9.88
CA GLY A 181 3.21 -14.14 -9.15
C GLY A 181 3.10 -13.80 -7.66
N THR A 182 3.61 -14.67 -6.79
CA THR A 182 3.70 -14.45 -5.32
C THR A 182 5.02 -13.81 -4.89
N ASN A 183 5.93 -13.55 -5.83
CA ASN A 183 7.22 -12.95 -5.56
C ASN A 183 7.23 -11.46 -5.90
N CYS A 184 8.12 -10.72 -5.24
CA CYS A 184 8.32 -9.29 -5.40
C CYS A 184 9.78 -9.01 -5.72
N LEU A 185 10.03 -7.96 -6.52
CA LEU A 185 11.36 -7.38 -6.68
C LEU A 185 11.91 -6.99 -5.31
N ASP A 186 13.12 -7.44 -4.99
CA ASP A 186 13.73 -7.28 -3.67
C ASP A 186 15.20 -6.86 -3.82
N THR A 187 15.64 -5.90 -2.99
CA THR A 187 17.04 -5.51 -2.92
C THR A 187 17.94 -6.59 -2.32
N LEU A 188 17.36 -7.59 -1.65
CA LEU A 188 18.05 -8.61 -0.85
C LEU A 188 18.93 -8.01 0.25
N GLY A 189 18.65 -6.77 0.65
CA GLY A 189 19.47 -6.00 1.60
C GLY A 189 20.79 -5.48 0.99
N HIS A 190 20.97 -5.57 -0.33
CA HIS A 190 22.13 -5.01 -1.00
C HIS A 190 22.03 -3.49 -1.19
N PHE A 191 23.19 -2.85 -1.31
CA PHE A 191 23.36 -1.42 -1.57
C PHE A 191 23.87 -1.18 -3.01
N ALA A 192 24.45 0.00 -3.27
CA ALA A 192 25.07 0.32 -4.55
C ALA A 192 26.06 -0.77 -5.02
N ASP A 193 26.07 -1.04 -6.33
CA ASP A 193 26.77 -2.10 -7.05
C ASP A 193 26.38 -3.55 -6.68
N GLY A 194 25.41 -3.69 -5.77
CA GLY A 194 24.72 -4.93 -5.47
C GLY A 194 23.74 -5.37 -6.57
N VAL A 195 23.49 -6.68 -6.63
CA VAL A 195 22.45 -7.27 -7.49
C VAL A 195 21.08 -7.16 -6.82
N VAL A 196 20.02 -7.23 -7.61
CA VAL A 196 18.65 -7.37 -7.11
C VAL A 196 18.10 -8.75 -7.43
N GLY A 197 17.07 -9.16 -6.71
CA GLY A 197 16.46 -10.48 -6.87
C GLY A 197 14.96 -10.46 -6.72
N VAL A 198 14.43 -11.65 -6.44
CA VAL A 198 13.05 -11.82 -6.01
C VAL A 198 13.02 -12.49 -4.64
N TYR A 199 12.03 -12.09 -3.85
CA TYR A 199 11.67 -12.77 -2.61
C TYR A 199 10.15 -12.86 -2.51
N GLU A 200 9.61 -13.72 -1.65
CA GLU A 200 8.17 -13.81 -1.44
C GLU A 200 7.61 -12.44 -0.98
N CYS A 201 6.51 -12.00 -1.57
CA CYS A 201 5.90 -10.72 -1.26
C CYS A 201 5.41 -10.68 0.19
N HIS A 202 5.99 -9.80 1.01
CA HIS A 202 5.66 -9.72 2.44
C HIS A 202 4.81 -8.51 2.84
N ASN A 203 4.50 -7.60 1.90
CA ASN A 203 3.63 -6.42 2.10
C ASN A 203 4.04 -5.50 3.27
N ALA A 204 5.32 -5.51 3.61
CA ALA A 204 5.89 -4.71 4.71
C ALA A 204 6.73 -3.52 4.21
N GLY A 205 6.68 -3.22 2.91
CA GLY A 205 7.54 -2.22 2.27
C GLY A 205 9.01 -2.63 2.34
N GLY A 206 9.86 -1.77 2.91
CA GLY A 206 11.29 -2.06 3.07
C GLY A 206 11.97 -2.37 1.73
N ASN A 207 12.71 -3.47 1.67
CA ASN A 207 13.45 -3.90 0.47
C ASN A 207 12.57 -4.20 -0.76
N GLN A 208 11.25 -4.30 -0.59
CA GLN A 208 10.28 -4.57 -1.65
C GLN A 208 9.47 -3.33 -2.07
N GLU A 209 9.85 -2.14 -1.61
CA GLU A 209 9.21 -0.89 -1.99
C GLU A 209 9.97 -0.18 -3.11
N TRP A 210 9.26 0.09 -4.22
CA TRP A 210 9.78 0.65 -5.45
C TRP A 210 8.85 1.72 -6.03
N ALA A 211 9.42 2.64 -6.79
CA ALA A 211 8.67 3.61 -7.58
C ALA A 211 9.18 3.62 -9.02
N LEU A 212 8.26 3.72 -9.98
CA LEU A 212 8.56 4.13 -11.35
C LEU A 212 8.30 5.63 -11.46
N THR A 213 9.35 6.41 -11.60
CA THR A 213 9.30 7.88 -11.57
C THR A 213 9.01 8.49 -12.94
N LYS A 214 8.67 9.79 -12.98
CA LYS A 214 8.49 10.56 -14.23
C LYS A 214 9.70 10.54 -15.17
N ASP A 215 10.92 10.54 -14.62
CA ASP A 215 12.15 10.41 -15.39
C ASP A 215 12.43 8.97 -15.82
N LYS A 216 11.43 8.07 -15.71
CA LYS A 216 11.47 6.67 -16.14
C LYS A 216 12.48 5.82 -15.36
N SER A 217 12.80 6.17 -14.12
CA SER A 217 13.68 5.35 -13.27
C SER A 217 12.86 4.40 -12.41
N VAL A 218 13.37 3.18 -12.17
CA VAL A 218 12.80 2.26 -11.17
C VAL A 218 13.67 2.34 -9.93
N LYS A 219 13.18 3.06 -8.92
CA LYS A 219 13.97 3.45 -7.74
C LYS A 219 13.51 2.75 -6.47
N HIS A 220 14.47 2.47 -5.60
CA HIS A 220 14.33 2.14 -4.19
C HIS A 220 15.20 3.13 -3.40
N MET A 221 14.59 3.99 -2.59
CA MET A 221 15.27 5.13 -1.95
C MET A 221 16.00 6.00 -2.99
N ASP A 222 17.33 6.12 -2.89
CA ASP A 222 18.24 6.85 -3.79
C ASP A 222 18.95 5.95 -4.82
N LEU A 223 18.60 4.65 -4.85
CA LEU A 223 19.17 3.66 -5.77
C LEU A 223 18.20 3.30 -6.89
N CYS A 224 18.71 3.17 -8.10
CA CYS A 224 17.96 2.88 -9.32
C CYS A 224 18.44 1.58 -9.97
N LEU A 225 17.50 0.81 -10.54
CA LEU A 225 17.83 -0.34 -11.38
C LEU A 225 18.60 0.12 -12.61
N THR A 226 19.83 -0.37 -12.75
CA THR A 226 20.76 0.07 -13.79
C THR A 226 21.18 -1.10 -14.66
N VAL A 227 21.01 -0.95 -15.98
CA VAL A 227 21.52 -1.88 -17.00
C VAL A 227 23.01 -1.58 -17.23
N VAL A 228 23.86 -2.24 -16.45
CA VAL A 228 25.32 -2.03 -16.49
C VAL A 228 25.98 -2.65 -17.73
N ASP A 229 25.37 -3.70 -18.28
CA ASP A 229 25.75 -4.36 -19.54
C ASP A 229 24.46 -4.68 -20.32
N ARG A 230 24.49 -4.46 -21.64
CA ARG A 230 23.36 -4.65 -22.57
C ARG A 230 23.37 -6.03 -23.23
N ALA A 231 24.37 -6.86 -22.99
CA ALA A 231 24.34 -8.25 -23.46
C ALA A 231 23.18 -9.02 -22.80
N PRO A 232 22.34 -9.76 -23.58
CA PRO A 232 21.31 -10.61 -23.00
C PRO A 232 21.87 -11.59 -21.97
N GLY A 233 21.21 -11.70 -20.81
CA GLY A 233 21.66 -12.49 -19.67
C GLY A 233 22.51 -11.72 -18.66
N SER A 234 22.84 -10.45 -18.95
CA SER A 234 23.60 -9.61 -18.01
C SER A 234 22.79 -9.26 -16.78
N LEU A 235 23.45 -9.32 -15.61
CA LEU A 235 22.86 -8.91 -14.34
C LEU A 235 22.63 -7.40 -14.30
N ILE A 236 21.49 -6.99 -13.75
CA ILE A 236 21.27 -5.59 -13.40
C ILE A 236 21.81 -5.29 -12.00
N LYS A 237 22.14 -4.01 -11.78
CA LYS A 237 22.73 -3.53 -10.53
C LYS A 237 21.95 -2.36 -9.96
N LEU A 238 22.03 -2.19 -8.64
CA LEU A 238 21.65 -0.95 -7.97
C LEU A 238 22.77 0.07 -8.14
N GLN A 239 22.47 1.25 -8.65
CA GLN A 239 23.39 2.39 -8.62
C GLN A 239 22.64 3.64 -8.18
N GLY A 240 23.37 4.65 -7.67
CA GLY A 240 22.77 5.94 -7.36
C GLY A 240 21.99 6.51 -8.55
N CYS A 241 20.77 6.98 -8.29
CA CYS A 241 19.88 7.51 -9.32
C CYS A 241 20.46 8.77 -9.97
N ARG A 242 20.47 8.80 -11.31
CA ARG A 242 20.93 9.94 -12.11
C ARG A 242 19.94 10.21 -13.23
N GLU A 243 19.33 11.40 -13.22
CA GLU A 243 18.25 11.78 -14.15
C GLU A 243 18.63 11.59 -15.63
N ASN A 244 19.88 11.87 -16.00
CA ASN A 244 20.35 11.78 -17.39
C ASN A 244 21.01 10.44 -17.75
N ASP A 245 21.04 9.45 -16.84
CA ASP A 245 21.63 8.15 -17.13
C ASP A 245 20.65 7.27 -17.92
N SER A 246 20.90 7.12 -19.22
CA SER A 246 20.06 6.30 -20.11
C SER A 246 20.00 4.82 -19.70
N ARG A 247 20.96 4.32 -18.91
CA ARG A 247 21.00 2.92 -18.43
C ARG A 247 19.99 2.65 -17.33
N GLN A 248 19.39 3.69 -16.76
CA GLN A 248 18.45 3.63 -15.65
C GLN A 248 17.00 3.81 -16.10
N LYS A 249 16.74 3.78 -17.41
CA LYS A 249 15.45 4.15 -17.99
C LYS A 249 14.62 2.91 -18.32
N TRP A 250 13.44 2.83 -17.73
CA TRP A 250 12.50 1.71 -17.82
C TRP A 250 11.10 2.20 -18.19
N GLU A 251 10.37 1.38 -18.92
CA GLU A 251 8.98 1.67 -19.29
C GLU A 251 8.10 0.43 -19.15
N GLN A 252 6.86 0.67 -18.76
CA GLN A 252 5.83 -0.36 -18.73
C GLN A 252 5.31 -0.60 -20.15
N ILE A 253 5.20 -1.88 -20.54
CA ILE A 253 4.65 -2.30 -21.83
C ILE A 253 3.56 -3.36 -21.64
N GLU A 254 2.86 -3.70 -22.72
CA GLU A 254 1.85 -4.77 -22.74
C GLU A 254 0.79 -4.60 -21.63
N SER A 255 0.15 -3.42 -21.57
CA SER A 255 -0.83 -3.09 -20.54
C SER A 255 -0.30 -3.20 -19.10
N ASN A 256 0.91 -2.68 -18.89
CA ASN A 256 1.59 -2.61 -17.60
C ASN A 256 1.92 -3.99 -17.01
N SER A 257 2.17 -4.98 -17.86
CA SER A 257 2.48 -6.36 -17.46
C SER A 257 3.95 -6.75 -17.60
N LYS A 258 4.78 -5.91 -18.21
CA LYS A 258 6.24 -6.10 -18.30
C LYS A 258 6.98 -4.78 -18.14
N LEU A 259 8.27 -4.89 -17.81
CA LEU A 259 9.18 -3.76 -17.68
C LEU A 259 10.30 -3.88 -18.74
N ARG A 260 10.35 -2.92 -19.67
CA ARG A 260 11.35 -2.86 -20.74
C ARG A 260 12.34 -1.74 -20.47
N HIS A 261 13.62 -1.97 -20.74
CA HIS A 261 14.64 -0.94 -20.75
C HIS A 261 14.48 -0.05 -22.00
N VAL A 262 14.37 1.26 -21.78
CA VAL A 262 14.01 2.25 -22.81
C VAL A 262 15.07 2.28 -23.93
N GLY A 263 14.60 2.37 -25.18
CA GLY A 263 15.49 2.42 -26.35
C GLY A 263 16.20 1.09 -26.66
N SER A 264 15.71 -0.03 -26.11
CA SER A 264 16.23 -1.37 -26.37
C SER A 264 15.10 -2.40 -26.46
N ASN A 265 15.42 -3.61 -26.93
CA ASN A 265 14.50 -4.76 -26.87
C ASN A 265 14.80 -5.67 -25.66
N LEU A 266 15.24 -5.07 -24.55
CA LEU A 266 15.61 -5.78 -23.33
C LEU A 266 14.56 -5.59 -22.24
N CYS A 267 14.12 -6.69 -21.64
CA CYS A 267 13.14 -6.75 -20.58
C CYS A 267 13.76 -7.27 -19.28
N LEU A 268 13.21 -6.83 -18.15
CA LEU A 268 13.58 -7.35 -16.82
C LEU A 268 13.18 -8.83 -16.72
N ASP A 269 14.10 -9.70 -16.34
CA ASP A 269 13.87 -11.15 -16.36
C ASP A 269 14.39 -11.82 -15.08
N SER A 270 13.56 -12.69 -14.50
CA SER A 270 13.85 -13.45 -13.28
C SER A 270 14.36 -14.87 -13.52
N ARG A 271 14.54 -15.32 -14.77
CA ARG A 271 14.96 -16.70 -15.08
C ARG A 271 16.24 -17.11 -14.35
N ASN A 272 17.14 -16.16 -14.13
CA ASN A 272 18.43 -16.35 -13.47
C ASN A 272 18.45 -15.88 -12.00
N ALA A 273 17.29 -15.58 -11.41
CA ALA A 273 17.22 -15.06 -10.04
C ALA A 273 17.90 -15.98 -9.02
N LYS A 274 17.85 -17.30 -9.21
CA LYS A 274 18.53 -18.29 -8.36
C LYS A 274 20.06 -18.35 -8.56
N ASN A 275 20.54 -17.85 -9.70
CA ASN A 275 21.94 -17.97 -10.15
C ASN A 275 22.66 -16.61 -10.17
N GLY A 276 22.29 -15.68 -9.29
CA GLY A 276 23.02 -14.42 -9.10
C GLY A 276 22.19 -13.14 -9.17
N GLY A 277 20.92 -13.21 -9.54
CA GLY A 277 19.99 -12.08 -9.50
C GLY A 277 19.20 -11.89 -10.78
N LEU A 278 18.50 -10.76 -10.87
CA LEU A 278 17.73 -10.40 -12.06
C LEU A 278 18.63 -9.95 -13.20
N THR A 279 18.20 -10.24 -14.42
CA THR A 279 18.94 -9.95 -15.63
C THR A 279 18.13 -9.11 -16.60
N VAL A 280 18.82 -8.50 -17.57
CA VAL A 280 18.19 -8.06 -18.82
C VAL A 280 18.22 -9.17 -19.85
N GLU A 281 17.09 -9.41 -20.50
CA GLU A 281 16.94 -10.44 -21.53
C GLU A 281 16.17 -9.90 -22.72
N ILE A 282 16.28 -10.55 -23.89
CA ILE A 282 15.46 -10.18 -25.05
C ILE A 282 13.97 -10.33 -24.68
N CYS A 283 13.19 -9.28 -24.91
CA CYS A 283 11.76 -9.26 -24.60
C CYS A 283 11.01 -10.39 -25.34
N ASN A 284 10.25 -11.19 -24.60
CA ASN A 284 9.52 -12.35 -25.11
C ASN A 284 8.28 -12.62 -24.22
N PRO A 285 7.42 -13.61 -24.52
CA PRO A 285 6.20 -13.87 -23.75
C PRO A 285 6.42 -14.70 -22.47
N SER A 286 7.65 -14.83 -21.96
CA SER A 286 7.96 -15.62 -20.76
C SER A 286 7.29 -15.08 -19.52
N LEU A 287 6.84 -15.98 -18.64
CA LEU A 287 6.34 -15.66 -17.30
C LEU A 287 7.41 -14.98 -16.44
N SER A 288 8.70 -15.29 -16.66
CA SER A 288 9.82 -14.68 -15.94
C SER A 288 10.03 -13.20 -16.26
N GLN A 289 9.36 -12.68 -17.29
CA GLN A 289 9.37 -11.25 -17.68
C GLN A 289 8.08 -10.52 -17.30
N GLN A 290 7.13 -11.20 -16.64
CA GLN A 290 5.91 -10.56 -16.17
C GLN A 290 6.17 -9.83 -14.86
N TRP A 291 5.86 -8.53 -14.85
CA TRP A 291 6.06 -7.64 -13.72
C TRP A 291 4.95 -6.62 -13.66
N LYS A 292 4.37 -6.43 -12.47
CA LYS A 292 3.29 -5.46 -12.27
C LYS A 292 3.47 -4.69 -10.98
N PHE A 293 3.40 -3.36 -11.05
CA PHE A 293 3.35 -2.53 -9.86
C PHE A 293 2.00 -2.64 -9.15
N THR A 294 2.02 -2.60 -7.82
CA THR A 294 0.80 -2.62 -7.00
C THR A 294 -0.07 -1.36 -7.19
N LEU A 295 0.54 -0.19 -7.42
CA LEU A 295 -0.17 1.05 -7.73
C LEU A 295 0.27 1.56 -9.10
N ASN A 296 -0.69 1.86 -9.99
CA ASN A 296 -0.43 2.57 -11.25
C ASN A 296 -1.16 3.93 -11.19
N LEU A 297 -0.38 5.01 -11.20
CA LEU A 297 -0.85 6.37 -10.89
C LEU A 297 -1.26 7.15 -12.14
N GLN A 298 -0.71 6.80 -13.31
CA GLN A 298 -1.13 7.32 -14.61
C GLN A 298 -2.06 6.29 -15.29
N GLN A 299 -3.36 6.44 -15.08
CA GLN A 299 -4.42 5.78 -15.85
C GLN A 299 -5.48 6.78 -16.25
#